data_AF-A0A7X7KK00-F1
#
_entry.id   AF-A0A7X7KK00-F1
#
_cell.length_a   1.000
_cell.length_b   1.000
_cell.length_c   1.000
_cell.angle_alpha   90.00
_cell.angle_beta   90.00
_cell.angle_gamma   90.00
#
_symmetry.space_group_name_H-M   'P 1'
#
loop_
_entity.id
_entity.type
_entity.pdbx_description
1 polymer ?
#
loop_
_entity_poly.entity_id
_entity_poly.type
_entity_poly.pdbx_seq_one_letter_code
_entity_poly.pdbx_strand_id
1 'polypeptide(L)' 'MEHLIALARITNVNFEWLATGRGDSKMAPDALLDATATAHAILVEDESEMRLVRSWRMLAPRGKLVVLDMMELLATQG' A
#
# COMPACT_ATOMS: atom_id res chain seq x y z
N MET A 1 -9.15 -13.38 11.56
CA MET A 1 -9.11 -11.94 11.19
C MET A 1 -9.39 -11.75 9.69
N GLU A 2 -8.85 -12.61 8.82
CA GLU A 2 -9.04 -12.57 7.36
C GLU A 2 -10.50 -12.55 6.88
N HIS A 3 -11.39 -13.36 7.47
CA HIS A 3 -12.80 -13.40 7.08
C HIS A 3 -13.55 -12.09 7.31
N LEU A 4 -13.24 -11.37 8.39
CA LEU A 4 -13.90 -10.10 8.70
C LEU A 4 -13.42 -8.97 7.77
N ILE A 5 -12.16 -9.03 7.35
CA ILE A 5 -11.60 -8.13 6.32
C ILE A 5 -12.26 -8.39 4.97
N ALA A 6 -12.44 -9.66 4.59
CA ALA A 6 -13.13 -10.02 3.35
C ALA A 6 -14.58 -9.51 3.33
N LEU A 7 -15.30 -9.65 4.45
CA LEU A 7 -16.66 -9.12 4.59
C LEU A 7 -16.68 -7.60 4.46
N ALA A 8 -15.80 -6.87 5.15
CA ALA A 8 -15.72 -5.41 5.05
C ALA A 8 -15.52 -4.92 3.61
N ARG A 9 -14.69 -5.62 2.83
CA ARG A 9 -14.43 -5.32 1.42
C ARG A 9 -15.64 -5.60 0.51
N ILE A 10 -16.31 -6.74 0.69
CA ILE A 10 -17.47 -7.13 -0.13
C ILE A 10 -18.66 -6.20 0.14
N THR A 11 -18.86 -5.78 1.39
CA THR A 11 -19.98 -4.92 1.79
C THR A 11 -19.65 -3.44 1.74
N ASN A 12 -18.41 -3.07 1.43
CA ASN A 12 -17.90 -1.69 1.38
C ASN A 12 -18.17 -0.89 2.67
N VAL A 13 -17.99 -1.54 3.82
CA VAL A 13 -18.15 -0.94 5.15
C VAL A 13 -16.81 -0.84 5.86
N ASN A 14 -16.69 0.12 6.78
CA ASN A 14 -15.49 0.26 7.59
C ASN A 14 -15.27 -0.98 8.48
N PHE A 15 -14.04 -1.48 8.53
CA PHE A 15 -13.69 -2.63 9.37
C PHE A 15 -13.87 -2.37 10.87
N GLU A 16 -13.53 -1.17 11.35
CA GLU A 16 -13.71 -0.78 12.75
C GLU A 16 -15.19 -0.85 13.15
N TRP A 17 -16.07 -0.33 12.28
CA TRP A 17 -17.51 -0.43 12.45
C TRP A 17 -17.99 -1.88 12.41
N LEU A 18 -17.47 -2.69 11.48
CA LEU A 18 -17.83 -4.10 11.38
C LEU A 18 -17.38 -4.94 12.59
N ALA A 19 -16.21 -4.62 13.16
CA ALA A 19 -15.61 -5.35 14.27
C ALA A 19 -16.13 -4.91 15.64
N THR A 20 -16.51 -3.65 15.79
CA THR A 20 -16.80 -3.05 17.12
C THR A 20 -18.09 -2.24 17.18
N GLY A 21 -18.72 -1.94 16.05
CA GLY A 21 -19.90 -1.07 15.98
C GLY A 21 -19.60 0.43 16.14
N ARG A 22 -18.33 0.83 16.15
CA ARG A 22 -17.88 2.23 16.32
C ARG A 22 -17.39 2.84 15.01
N GLY A 23 -17.42 4.17 14.90
CA GLY A 23 -17.00 4.89 13.69
C GLY A 23 -18.06 4.89 12.58
N ASP A 24 -17.69 5.43 11.41
CA ASP A 24 -18.59 5.52 10.26
C ASP A 24 -18.83 4.15 9.60
N SER A 25 -20.09 3.88 9.26
CA SER A 25 -20.47 2.59 8.64
C SER A 25 -19.98 2.46 7.19
N LYS A 26 -19.84 3.57 6.47
CA LYS A 26 -19.39 3.56 5.06
C LYS A 26 -17.88 3.70 4.99
N MET A 27 -17.26 2.92 4.11
CA MET A 27 -15.86 3.11 3.77
C MET A 27 -15.71 4.43 3.01
N ALA A 28 -14.87 5.34 3.49
CA ALA A 28 -14.53 6.55 2.73
C ALA A 28 -13.86 6.11 1.41
N PRO A 29 -14.13 6.77 0.27
CA PRO A 29 -13.50 6.43 -1.01
C PRO A 29 -11.97 6.36 -0.93
N ASP A 30 -11.38 7.22 -0.10
CA ASP A 30 -9.94 7.28 0.13
C ASP A 30 -9.41 6.18 1.07
N ALA A 31 -10.27 5.58 1.90
CA ALA A 31 -9.89 4.53 2.85
C ALA A 31 -9.71 3.14 2.21
N LEU A 32 -10.27 2.93 1.00
CA LEU A 32 -10.05 1.69 0.22
C LEU A 32 -8.58 1.52 -0.16
N LEU A 33 -7.84 2.63 -0.28
CA LEU A 33 -6.41 2.65 -0.54
C LEU A 33 -5.57 2.33 0.72
N ASP A 34 -6.13 2.53 1.90
CA ASP A 34 -5.41 2.46 3.19
C ASP A 34 -5.58 1.08 3.88
N ALA A 35 -6.77 0.47 3.80
CA ALA A 35 -7.09 -0.75 4.56
C ALA A 35 -6.45 -2.05 4.03
N THR A 36 -5.85 -2.04 2.84
CA THR A 36 -5.15 -3.21 2.27
C THR A 36 -3.64 -3.07 2.26
N ALA A 37 -3.11 -1.86 2.52
CA ALA A 37 -1.69 -1.55 2.38
C ALA A 37 -0.87 -1.85 3.65
N THR A 38 -1.49 -1.85 4.84
CA THR A 38 -0.74 -1.88 6.11
C THR A 38 -0.13 -3.25 6.46
N ALA A 39 -0.74 -4.37 6.03
CA ALA A 39 -0.26 -5.71 6.41
C ALA A 39 1.08 -6.12 5.77
N HIS A 40 1.53 -5.40 4.73
CA HIS A 40 2.81 -5.61 4.05
C HIS A 40 3.61 -4.31 3.89
N ALA A 41 3.31 -3.29 4.71
CA ALA A 41 4.04 -2.03 4.65
C ALA A 41 5.46 -2.21 5.17
N ILE A 42 6.45 -2.03 4.29
CA ILE A 42 7.84 -1.84 4.71
C ILE A 42 7.92 -0.41 5.26
N LEU A 43 8.36 -0.28 6.52
CA LEU A 43 8.67 1.01 7.09
C LEU A 43 9.99 1.49 6.48
N VAL A 44 9.93 2.57 5.71
CA VAL A 44 11.11 3.21 5.12
C VAL A 44 11.59 4.30 6.06
N GLU A 45 12.71 4.06 6.74
CA GLU A 45 13.31 5.02 7.69
C GLU A 45 14.33 5.95 7.00
N ASP A 46 14.95 5.50 5.91
CA ASP A 46 15.96 6.26 5.20
C ASP A 46 15.35 7.31 4.25
N GLU A 47 15.84 8.55 4.35
CA GLU A 47 15.33 9.67 3.55
C GLU A 47 15.57 9.45 2.05
N SER A 48 16.68 8.81 1.66
CA SER A 48 16.98 8.55 0.26
C SER A 48 16.07 7.46 -0.31
N GLU A 49 15.78 6.42 0.46
CA GLU A 49 14.78 5.39 0.12
C GLU A 49 13.38 5.99 0.00
N MET A 50 12.99 6.89 0.91
CA MET A 50 11.68 7.55 0.84
C MET A 50 11.55 8.42 -0.42
N ARG A 51 12.60 9.15 -0.80
CA ARG A 51 12.63 9.92 -2.05
C ARG A 51 12.53 9.03 -3.28
N LEU A 52 13.17 7.86 -3.27
CA LEU A 52 13.08 6.88 -4.34
C LEU A 52 11.64 6.36 -4.49
N VAL A 53 11.01 5.93 -3.39
CA VAL A 53 9.61 5.44 -3.41
C VAL A 53 8.64 6.49 -3.94
N ARG A 54 8.79 7.75 -3.52
CA ARG A 54 7.96 8.87 -4.01
C ARG A 54 8.13 9.07 -5.52
N SER A 55 9.37 9.06 -5.99
CA SER A 55 9.69 9.22 -7.42
C SER A 55 9.17 8.05 -8.25
N TRP A 56 9.36 6.82 -7.76
CA TRP A 56 8.89 5.58 -8.37
C TRP A 56 7.37 5.58 -8.60
N ARG A 57 6.58 6.07 -7.63
CA ARG A 57 5.12 6.14 -7.74
C ARG A 57 4.65 7.03 -8.90
N MET A 58 5.44 8.02 -9.30
CA MET A 58 5.12 8.94 -10.41
C MET A 58 5.57 8.45 -11.79
N LEU A 59 6.36 7.37 -11.85
CA LEU A 59 6.87 6.85 -13.12
C LEU A 59 5.78 6.18 -13.96
N ALA A 60 5.85 6.40 -15.28
CA ALA A 60 5.12 5.58 -16.26
C ALA A 60 5.57 4.11 -16.19
N PRO A 61 4.73 3.13 -16.61
CA PRO A 61 5.06 1.70 -16.51
C PRO A 61 6.42 1.32 -17.11
N ARG A 62 6.76 1.89 -18.27
CA ARG A 62 8.06 1.65 -18.92
C ARG A 62 9.23 2.20 -18.10
N GLY A 63 9.06 3.33 -17.43
CA GLY A 63 10.08 3.91 -16.55
C GLY A 63 10.33 3.05 -15.31
N LYS A 64 9.28 2.45 -14.74
CA LYS A 64 9.41 1.51 -13.62
C LYS A 64 10.26 0.31 -13.98
N LEU A 65 10.03 -0.31 -15.15
CA LEU A 65 10.83 -1.45 -15.62
C LEU A 65 12.32 -1.09 -15.73
N VAL A 66 12.64 0.05 -16.36
CA VAL A 66 14.03 0.50 -16.51
C VAL A 66 14.70 0.73 -15.16
N VAL A 67 14.01 1.39 -14.23
CA VAL A 67 14.58 1.66 -12.90
C VAL A 67 14.77 0.36 -12.11
N LEU A 68 13.85 -0.60 -12.22
CA LEU A 68 13.99 -1.92 -11.59
C LEU A 68 15.22 -2.65 -12.11
N ASP A 69 15.35 -2.77 -13.44
CA ASP A 69 16.49 -3.44 -14.08
C ASP A 69 17.83 -2.82 -13.64
N MET A 70 17.89 -1.49 -13.56
CA MET A 70 19.10 -0.78 -13.09
C MET A 70 19.41 -1.08 -11.63
N MET A 71 18.41 -1.06 -10.75
CA MET A 71 18.60 -1.33 -9.32
C MET A 71 19.05 -2.77 -9.08
N GLU A 72 18.44 -3.74 -9.76
CA GLU A 72 18.82 -5.15 -9.69
C GLU A 72 20.25 -5.37 -10.16
N LEU A 73 20.62 -4.76 -11.31
CA LEU A 73 22.00 -4.82 -11.80
C LEU A 73 23.00 -4.27 -10.77
N LEU A 74 22.74 -3.08 -10.23
CA LEU A 74 23.66 -2.45 -9.26
C LEU A 74 23.78 -3.27 -7.97
N ALA A 75 22.69 -3.87 -7.49
CA ALA A 75 22.71 -4.73 -6.31
C ALA A 75 23.55 -6.01 -6.51
N THR A 76 23.61 -6.54 -7.74
CA THR A 76 24.44 -7.73 -8.05
C THR A 76 25.94 -7.44 -8.20
N GLN A 77 26.31 -6.16 -8.32
CA GLN A 77 27.69 -5.72 -8.58
C GLN A 77 28.37 -5.13 -7.33
N GLY A 78 27.68 -5.12 -6.20
CA GLY A 78 28.13 -4.55 -4.91
C GLY A 78 28.62 -5.59 -3.91
#